data_AF-A0A0F6AI80-F1
#
_entry.id   AF-A0A0F6AI80-F1
#
_cell.length_a   1.000
_cell.length_b   1.000
_cell.length_c   1.000
_cell.angle_alpha   90.00
_cell.angle_beta   90.00
_cell.angle_gamma   90.00
#
_symmetry.space_group_name_H-M   'P 1'
#
loop_
_entity.id
_entity.type
_entity.pdbx_description
1 polymer ?
#
loop_
_entity_poly.entity_id
_entity_poly.type
_entity_poly.pdbx_seq_one_letter_code
_entity_poly.pdbx_strand_id
1 'polypeptide(L)'
;MDGYFIPEGTPLVINNYSITRDETLWENPDEFIPERFLDDNGELSKKQQGKAFPFGLGQRRCLGEHFGKYIIHTLFAQLAHKFTFSIPEGKKANLKAISGVFLVPKEVEIKAKSRF
;
A
#
# COMPACT_ATOMS: atom_id res chain seq x y z
N MET A 1 20.64 9.36 16.75
CA MET A 1 19.51 9.68 15.87
C MET A 1 18.89 10.95 16.41
N ASP A 2 18.92 12.07 15.67
CA ASP A 2 18.42 13.39 16.10
C ASP A 2 18.77 13.78 17.56
N GLY A 3 20.05 13.66 17.92
CA GLY A 3 20.55 13.96 19.27
C GLY A 3 20.48 12.80 20.28
N TYR A 4 19.79 11.70 19.98
CA TYR A 4 19.72 10.51 20.83
C TYR A 4 20.89 9.55 20.60
N PHE A 5 21.51 9.07 21.69
CA PHE A 5 22.44 7.94 21.68
C PHE A 5 21.66 6.62 21.69
N ILE A 6 21.98 5.73 20.74
CA ILE A 6 21.36 4.41 20.62
C ILE A 6 22.45 3.36 20.88
N PRO A 7 22.40 2.63 21.99
CA PRO A 7 23.38 1.59 22.29
C PRO A 7 23.40 0.48 21.24
N GLU A 8 24.56 -0.17 21.08
CA GLU A 8 24.69 -1.36 20.25
C GLU A 8 23.73 -2.48 20.71
N GLY A 9 23.19 -3.23 19.74
CA GLY A 9 22.25 -4.31 20.02
C GLY A 9 20.81 -3.88 20.29
N THR A 10 20.53 -2.56 20.31
CA THR A 10 19.16 -2.04 20.48
C THR A 10 18.27 -2.46 19.30
N PRO A 11 17.15 -3.17 19.54
CA PRO A 11 16.18 -3.49 18.49
C PRO A 11 15.52 -2.22 17.97
N LEU A 12 15.44 -2.07 16.65
CA LEU A 12 14.79 -0.94 15.99
C LEU A 12 13.62 -1.43 15.14
N VAL A 13 12.51 -0.69 15.18
CA VAL A 13 11.34 -0.92 14.35
C VAL A 13 11.09 0.32 13.50
N ILE A 14 10.96 0.13 12.20
CA ILE A 14 10.65 1.21 11.26
C ILE A 14 9.13 1.30 11.12
N ASN A 15 8.56 2.42 11.54
CA ASN A 15 7.13 2.65 11.48
C ASN A 15 6.69 3.15 10.10
N ASN A 16 6.57 2.23 9.15
CA ASN A 16 6.10 2.53 7.79
C ASN A 16 4.65 3.03 7.76
N TYR A 17 3.83 2.63 8.74
CA TYR A 17 2.46 3.11 8.87
C TYR A 17 2.44 4.63 9.07
N SER A 18 3.24 5.16 10.00
CA SER A 18 3.32 6.61 10.22
C SER A 18 3.86 7.36 9.00
N ILE A 19 4.88 6.84 8.31
CA ILE A 19 5.45 7.49 7.10
C ILE A 19 4.39 7.65 6.00
N THR A 20 3.56 6.62 5.81
CA THR A 20 2.48 6.64 4.79
C THR A 20 1.26 7.47 5.22
N ARG A 21 1.20 7.94 6.47
CA ARG A 21 0.16 8.83 6.98
C ARG A 21 0.65 10.21 7.40
N ASP A 22 1.93 10.52 7.17
CA ASP A 22 2.50 11.79 7.57
C ASP A 22 1.90 12.94 6.72
N GLU A 23 1.14 13.82 7.36
CA GLU A 23 0.48 14.98 6.73
C GLU A 23 1.49 15.98 6.14
N THR A 24 2.75 15.96 6.59
CA THR A 24 3.81 16.80 6.01
C THR A 24 4.32 16.23 4.68
N LEU A 25 4.12 14.94 4.43
CA LEU A 25 4.54 14.24 3.21
C LEU A 25 3.38 14.02 2.24
N TRP A 26 2.17 13.81 2.76
CA TRP A 26 0.98 13.39 2.03
C TRP A 26 -0.21 14.30 2.35
N GLU A 27 -0.82 14.86 1.32
CA GLU A 27 -2.11 15.52 1.43
C GLU A 27 -3.22 14.47 1.62
N ASN A 28 -4.18 14.71 2.52
CA ASN A 28 -5.26 13.77 2.87
C ASN A 28 -4.76 12.31 3.01
N PRO A 29 -3.85 12.02 3.95
CA PRO A 29 -3.13 10.74 4.02
C PRO A 29 -4.02 9.52 4.22
N ASP A 30 -5.18 9.71 4.86
CA ASP A 30 -6.14 8.63 5.13
C ASP A 30 -7.10 8.35 3.98
N GLU A 31 -7.09 9.18 2.93
CA GLU A 31 -7.92 8.98 1.75
C GLU A 31 -7.22 8.13 0.68
N PHE A 32 -7.97 7.19 0.10
CA PHE A 32 -7.49 6.40 -1.04
C PHE A 32 -7.60 7.23 -2.33
N ILE A 33 -6.52 7.92 -2.69
CA ILE A 33 -6.44 8.76 -3.89
C ILE A 33 -5.32 8.23 -4.81
N PRO A 34 -5.61 7.31 -5.76
CA PRO A 34 -4.61 6.79 -6.70
C PRO A 34 -3.92 7.88 -7.53
N GLU A 35 -4.65 8.93 -7.87
CA GLU A 35 -4.22 10.03 -8.74
C GLU A 35 -3.06 10.84 -8.11
N ARG A 36 -2.86 10.75 -6.78
CA ARG A 36 -1.71 11.40 -6.12
C ARG A 36 -0.35 10.91 -6.63
N PHE A 37 -0.32 9.76 -7.31
CA PHE A 37 0.88 9.19 -7.92
C PHE A 37 1.07 9.60 -9.38
N LEU A 38 0.19 10.46 -9.92
CA LEU A 38 0.30 11.03 -11.25
C LEU A 38 0.87 12.45 -11.18
N ASP A 39 1.53 12.90 -12.25
CA ASP A 39 1.89 14.29 -12.47
C ASP A 39 0.86 15.02 -13.35
N ASP A 40 1.10 16.29 -13.65
CA ASP A 40 0.18 17.14 -14.42
C ASP A 40 -0.06 16.65 -15.86
N ASN A 41 0.81 15.78 -16.38
CA ASN A 41 0.66 15.15 -17.69
C ASN A 41 -0.05 13.78 -17.62
N GLY A 42 -0.41 13.33 -16.41
CA GLY A 42 -0.97 12.01 -16.17
C GLY A 42 0.07 10.88 -16.16
N GLU A 43 1.37 11.21 -16.11
CA GLU A 43 2.44 10.22 -15.99
C GLU A 43 2.75 9.91 -14.53
N LEU A 44 3.43 8.79 -14.29
CA LEU A 44 3.80 8.39 -12.93
C LEU A 44 4.81 9.36 -12.30
N SER A 45 4.42 10.01 -11.21
CA SER A 45 5.26 10.94 -10.48
C SER A 45 6.36 10.22 -9.69
N LYS A 46 7.60 10.28 -10.18
CA LYS A 46 8.78 9.75 -9.48
C LYS A 46 8.94 10.36 -8.08
N LYS A 47 8.58 11.63 -7.92
CA LYS A 47 8.61 12.35 -6.64
C LYS A 47 7.68 11.69 -5.62
N GLN A 48 6.45 11.37 -6.01
CA GLN A 48 5.45 10.79 -5.11
C GLN A 48 5.75 9.32 -4.83
N GLN A 49 6.19 8.56 -5.84
CA GLN A 49 6.67 7.19 -5.64
C GLN A 49 7.84 7.11 -4.67
N GLY A 50 8.76 8.08 -4.75
CA GLY A 50 9.92 8.17 -3.88
C GLY A 50 9.63 8.48 -2.41
N LYS A 51 8.37 8.77 -2.03
CA LYS A 51 7.95 8.93 -0.63
C LYS A 51 7.40 7.64 -0.01
N ALA A 52 7.08 6.65 -0.84
CA ALA A 52 6.45 5.41 -0.41
C ALA A 52 7.45 4.24 -0.47
N PHE A 53 7.63 3.54 0.64
CA PHE A 53 8.58 2.41 0.74
C PHE A 53 7.91 1.14 1.27
N PRO A 54 6.90 0.59 0.58
CA PRO A 54 6.18 -0.61 1.04
C PRO A 54 7.08 -1.86 1.16
N PHE A 55 8.22 -1.86 0.47
CA PHE A 55 9.22 -2.94 0.49
C PHE A 55 10.45 -2.61 1.35
N GLY A 56 10.41 -1.51 2.11
CA GLY A 56 11.53 -1.05 2.92
C GLY A 56 12.64 -0.35 2.11
N LEU A 57 13.73 -0.03 2.81
CA LEU A 57 14.87 0.73 2.28
C LEU A 57 16.19 0.19 2.84
N GLY A 58 17.28 0.54 2.16
CA GLY A 58 18.64 0.22 2.60
C GLY A 58 18.97 -1.28 2.51
N GLN A 59 19.90 -1.73 3.35
CA GLN A 59 20.48 -3.08 3.29
C GLN A 59 19.48 -4.21 3.58
N ARG A 60 18.34 -3.90 4.21
CA ARG A 60 17.28 -4.87 4.57
C ARG A 60 16.01 -4.68 3.74
N ARG A 61 16.10 -3.95 2.62
CA ARG A 61 15.00 -3.85 1.64
C ARG A 61 14.61 -5.25 1.16
N CYS A 62 13.32 -5.46 0.93
CA CYS A 62 12.76 -6.74 0.49
C CYS A 62 13.42 -7.20 -0.82
N LEU A 63 14.06 -8.37 -0.78
CA LEU A 63 14.69 -8.97 -1.96
C LEU A 63 13.67 -9.31 -3.07
N GLY A 64 12.42 -9.54 -2.69
CA GLY A 64 11.32 -9.86 -3.59
C GLY A 64 10.59 -8.66 -4.19
N GLU A 65 11.05 -7.43 -4.01
CA GLU A 65 10.33 -6.22 -4.46
C GLU A 65 9.94 -6.28 -5.95
N HIS A 66 10.91 -6.57 -6.82
CA HIS A 66 10.67 -6.60 -8.26
C HIS A 66 9.65 -7.68 -8.64
N PHE A 67 9.79 -8.88 -8.07
CA PHE A 67 8.90 -10.00 -8.33
C PHE A 67 7.50 -9.76 -7.77
N GLY A 68 7.40 -9.22 -6.55
CA GLY A 68 6.13 -8.87 -5.93
C GLY A 68 5.38 -7.81 -6.72
N LYS A 69 6.06 -6.75 -7.18
CA LYS A 69 5.48 -5.72 -8.05
C LYS A 69 4.96 -6.33 -9.35
N TYR A 70 5.74 -7.21 -9.99
CA TYR A 70 5.32 -7.90 -11.21
C TYR A 70 4.04 -8.72 -10.99
N ILE A 71 4.02 -9.58 -9.96
CA ILE A 71 2.84 -10.40 -9.63
C ILE A 71 1.62 -9.54 -9.37
N ILE A 72 1.73 -8.52 -8.51
CA ILE A 72 0.60 -7.67 -8.15
C ILE A 72 0.05 -6.96 -9.40
N HIS A 73 0.93 -6.41 -10.23
CA HIS A 73 0.51 -5.73 -11.46
C HIS A 73 -0.20 -6.68 -12.43
N THR A 74 0.38 -7.85 -12.71
CA THR A 74 -0.20 -8.83 -13.64
C THR A 74 -1.54 -9.36 -13.12
N LEU A 75 -1.61 -9.80 -11.86
CA LEU A 75 -2.84 -10.33 -11.28
C LEU A 75 -3.93 -9.26 -11.23
N PHE A 76 -3.60 -8.05 -10.78
CA PHE A 76 -4.56 -6.96 -10.72
C PHE A 76 -5.11 -6.61 -12.11
N ALA A 77 -4.24 -6.47 -13.10
CA ALA A 77 -4.65 -6.19 -14.48
C ALA A 77 -5.57 -7.29 -15.05
N GLN A 78 -5.22 -8.56 -14.83
CA GLN A 78 -6.04 -9.69 -15.29
C GLN A 78 -7.41 -9.73 -14.60
N LEU A 79 -7.44 -9.52 -13.28
CA LEU A 79 -8.69 -9.49 -12.51
C LEU A 79 -9.58 -8.32 -12.91
N ALA A 80 -9.01 -7.12 -13.03
CA ALA A 80 -9.73 -5.91 -13.45
C ALA A 80 -10.24 -6.00 -14.89
N HIS A 81 -9.49 -6.67 -15.78
CA HIS A 81 -9.91 -6.90 -17.16
C HIS A 81 -11.06 -7.91 -17.25
N LYS A 82 -11.01 -9.01 -16.50
CA LYS A 82 -11.97 -10.12 -16.65
C LYS A 82 -13.24 -9.95 -15.81
N PHE A 83 -13.16 -9.26 -14.67
CA PHE A 83 -14.25 -9.21 -13.71
C PHE A 83 -14.68 -7.77 -13.40
N THR A 84 -15.94 -7.65 -12.98
CA THR A 84 -16.45 -6.50 -12.25
C THR A 84 -16.72 -6.94 -10.83
N PHE A 85 -16.11 -6.22 -9.87
CA PHE A 85 -16.25 -6.51 -8.44
C PHE A 85 -17.30 -5.58 -7.82
N SER A 86 -18.16 -6.14 -6.97
CA SER A 86 -19.15 -5.37 -6.21
C SER A 86 -19.34 -5.96 -4.81
N ILE A 87 -19.83 -5.15 -3.88
CA ILE A 87 -20.29 -5.65 -2.59
C ILE A 87 -21.64 -6.35 -2.78
N PRO A 88 -21.88 -7.52 -2.16
CA PRO A 88 -23.18 -8.17 -2.21
C PRO A 88 -24.30 -7.26 -1.67
N GLU A 89 -25.51 -7.45 -2.21
CA GLU A 89 -26.67 -6.64 -1.80
C GLU A 89 -26.95 -6.78 -0.30
N GLY A 90 -27.24 -5.66 0.36
CA GLY A 90 -27.48 -5.60 1.80
C GLY A 90 -26.22 -5.74 2.68
N LYS A 91 -25.03 -5.90 2.10
CA LYS A 91 -23.75 -5.96 2.85
C LYS A 91 -23.00 -4.63 2.76
N LYS A 92 -22.14 -4.37 3.74
CA LYS A 92 -21.17 -3.26 3.74
C LYS A 92 -19.76 -3.82 3.86
N ALA A 93 -18.82 -3.28 3.09
CA ALA A 93 -17.42 -3.65 3.23
C ALA A 93 -16.88 -3.14 4.58
N ASN A 94 -16.32 -4.04 5.39
CA ASN A 94 -15.60 -3.66 6.59
C ASN A 94 -14.13 -3.45 6.25
N LEU A 95 -13.70 -2.20 6.20
CA LEU A 95 -12.32 -1.84 5.88
C LEU A 95 -11.38 -1.85 7.10
N LYS A 96 -11.86 -2.27 8.28
CA LYS A 96 -11.00 -2.41 9.46
C LYS A 96 -10.02 -3.57 9.25
N ALA A 97 -8.74 -3.27 9.40
CA ALA A 97 -7.69 -4.28 9.38
C ALA A 97 -7.50 -4.93 10.75
N ILE A 98 -7.11 -6.20 10.73
CA ILE A 98 -6.48 -6.90 11.84
C ILE A 98 -5.01 -6.48 11.84
N SER A 99 -4.55 -5.92 12.96
CA SER A 99 -3.18 -5.45 13.11
C SER A 99 -2.23 -6.62 13.45
N GLY A 100 -1.08 -6.63 12.81
CA GLY A 100 0.01 -7.59 13.01
C GLY A 100 1.26 -7.14 12.26
N VAL A 101 2.15 -8.07 11.89
CA VAL A 101 3.28 -7.77 10.99
C VAL A 101 2.78 -7.25 9.64
N PHE A 102 1.62 -7.74 9.20
CA PHE A 102 0.88 -7.25 8.06
C PHE A 102 -0.47 -6.69 8.51
N LEU A 103 -0.99 -5.72 7.77
CA LEU A 103 -2.38 -5.29 7.89
C LEU A 103 -3.23 -6.17 6.98
N VAL A 104 -4.08 -7.01 7.58
CA VAL A 104 -4.97 -7.91 6.85
C VAL A 104 -6.40 -7.43 7.05
N PRO A 105 -7.20 -7.23 5.99
CA PRO A 105 -8.60 -6.87 6.17
C PRO A 105 -9.33 -7.96 6.98
N LYS A 106 -10.31 -7.56 7.79
CA LYS A 106 -11.32 -8.54 8.26
C LYS A 106 -12.02 -9.17 7.07
N GLU A 107 -12.68 -10.30 7.27
CA GLU A 107 -13.41 -11.00 6.20
C GLU A 107 -14.33 -10.03 5.43
N VAL A 108 -14.15 -9.98 4.10
CA VAL A 108 -14.97 -9.18 3.18
C VAL A 108 -15.52 -10.11 2.11
N GLU A 109 -16.84 -10.17 2.02
CA GLU A 109 -17.53 -10.83 0.92
C GLU A 109 -17.54 -9.91 -0.31
N ILE A 110 -17.09 -10.42 -1.45
CA ILE A 110 -17.05 -9.69 -2.72
C ILE A 110 -17.71 -10.55 -3.79
N LYS A 111 -18.59 -9.95 -4.59
CA LYS A 111 -19.16 -10.57 -5.79
C LYS A 111 -18.26 -10.23 -6.97
N ALA A 112 -17.74 -11.25 -7.65
CA ALA A 112 -17.04 -11.11 -8.92
C ALA A 112 -17.95 -11.58 -10.05
N LYS A 113 -18.29 -10.69 -10.98
CA LYS A 113 -19.06 -11.03 -12.20
C LYS A 113 -18.12 -10.97 -13.40
N SER A 114 -18.08 -12.02 -14.21
CA SER A 114 -17.34 -12.00 -15.48
C SER A 114 -17.87 -10.88 -16.38
N ARG A 115 -16.97 -10.15 -17.04
CA ARG A 115 -17.33 -9.12 -18.03
C ARG A 115 -17.71 -9.72 -19.38
N PHE A 116 -17.25 -10.94 -19.66
CA PHE A 116 -17.50 -11.72 -20.86
C PHE A 116 -18.16 -13.05 -20.51
#